data_AF-A0A9E5G8V3-F1
#
_entry.id   AF-A0A9E5G8V3-F1
#
_cell.length_a   1.000
_cell.length_b   1.000
_cell.length_c   1.000
_cell.angle_alpha   90.00
_cell.angle_beta   90.00
_cell.angle_gamma   90.00
#
_symmetry.space_group_name_H-M   'P 1'
#
loop_
_entity.id
_entity.type
_entity.pdbx_description
1 polymer ?
#
loop_
_entity_poly.entity_id
_entity_poly.type
_entity_poly.pdbx_seq_one_letter_code
_entity_poly.pdbx_strand_id
1 'polypeptide(L)'
;MVLLDIIMPMMDGIEVLKWLSASKYNGIPVIAVTAEPSYQLEALENGAWDFIAKPVASSIIKARVNNVLSRCTFERIRDDMGAPLTPATFQRLLSMTELYSCLVSESQSAIYVSGTDTYDFLFINDAGLSWLGKDGKNYSGKNAMSFYLTARLRANFAE
;
A
#
# COMPACT_ATOMS: atom_id res chain seq x y z
N MET A 1 5.03 -1.43 -16.17
CA MET A 1 5.01 -2.72 -15.45
C MET A 1 4.77 -3.83 -16.46
N VAL A 2 5.39 -4.99 -16.27
CA VAL A 2 5.27 -6.18 -17.14
C VAL A 2 5.01 -7.41 -16.27
N LEU A 3 4.14 -8.31 -16.71
CA LEU A 3 4.04 -9.68 -16.20
C LEU A 3 4.83 -10.58 -17.15
N LEU A 4 5.80 -11.32 -16.64
CA LEU A 4 6.72 -12.12 -17.47
C LEU A 4 6.61 -13.59 -17.10
N ASP A 5 6.25 -14.44 -18.06
CA ASP A 5 6.31 -15.90 -17.88
C ASP A 5 7.76 -16.36 -17.88
N ILE A 6 8.17 -17.13 -16.88
CA ILE A 6 9.56 -17.61 -16.78
C ILE A 6 9.78 -18.82 -17.68
N ILE A 7 8.82 -19.73 -17.72
CA ILE A 7 8.91 -20.94 -18.55
C ILE A 7 8.16 -20.67 -19.84
N MET A 8 8.90 -20.42 -20.93
CA MET A 8 8.34 -20.25 -22.28
C MET A 8 8.98 -21.24 -23.27
N PRO A 9 8.23 -21.73 -24.28
CA PRO A 9 8.70 -22.83 -25.15
C PRO A 9 9.83 -22.49 -26.14
N MET A 10 10.40 -21.29 -26.13
CA MET A 10 11.46 -20.87 -27.08
C MET A 10 12.49 -19.88 -26.50
N MET A 11 12.18 -19.24 -25.38
CA MET A 11 12.98 -18.17 -24.78
C MET A 11 12.93 -18.33 -23.27
N ASP A 12 14.07 -18.18 -22.60
CA ASP A 12 14.12 -18.21 -21.14
C ASP A 12 13.70 -16.85 -20.57
N GLY A 13 12.66 -16.82 -19.74
CA GLY A 13 12.23 -15.59 -19.08
C GLY A 13 13.31 -14.99 -18.17
N ILE A 14 14.25 -15.81 -17.67
CA ILE A 14 15.43 -15.30 -16.92
C ILE A 14 16.37 -14.51 -17.84
N GLU A 15 16.59 -14.95 -19.08
CA GLU A 15 17.38 -14.19 -20.06
C GLU A 15 16.71 -12.84 -20.40
N VAL A 16 15.38 -12.81 -20.45
CA VAL A 16 14.62 -11.57 -20.64
C VAL A 16 14.84 -10.61 -19.46
N LEU A 17 14.86 -11.10 -18.22
CA LEU A 17 15.16 -10.28 -17.03
C LEU A 17 16.58 -9.70 -17.09
N LYS A 18 17.57 -10.53 -17.45
CA LYS A 18 18.98 -10.10 -17.63
C LYS A 18 19.10 -9.05 -18.74
N TRP A 19 18.39 -9.24 -19.85
CA TRP A 19 18.37 -8.26 -20.94
C TRP A 19 17.71 -6.94 -20.52
N LEU A 20 16.57 -7.01 -19.82
CA LEU A 20 15.85 -5.83 -19.33
C LEU A 20 16.72 -4.99 -18.39
N SER A 21 17.42 -5.63 -17.44
CA SER A 21 18.29 -4.94 -16.48
C SER A 21 19.53 -4.30 -17.13
N ALA A 22 20.04 -4.86 -18.22
CA ALA A 22 21.15 -4.28 -18.98
C ALA A 22 20.72 -3.23 -20.03
N SER A 23 19.41 -3.08 -20.27
CA SER A 23 18.87 -2.20 -21.31
C SER A 23 18.45 -0.84 -20.77
N LYS A 24 18.06 0.08 -21.66
CA LYS A 24 17.40 1.35 -21.30
C LYS A 24 16.05 1.17 -20.57
N TYR A 25 15.53 -0.05 -20.50
CA TYR A 25 14.31 -0.40 -19.80
C TYR A 25 14.56 -0.84 -18.35
N ASN A 26 15.81 -0.78 -17.88
CA ASN A 26 16.17 -0.99 -16.48
C ASN A 26 15.39 -0.01 -15.60
N GLY A 27 14.49 -0.53 -14.75
CA GLY A 27 13.55 0.25 -13.95
C GLY A 27 12.07 0.04 -14.31
N ILE A 28 11.76 -0.64 -15.42
CA ILE A 28 10.39 -1.15 -15.61
C ILE A 28 10.13 -2.26 -14.59
N PRO A 29 9.08 -2.15 -13.75
CA PRO A 29 8.75 -3.20 -12.79
C PRO A 29 8.31 -4.47 -13.51
N VAL A 30 8.94 -5.59 -13.17
CA VAL A 30 8.61 -6.91 -13.73
C VAL A 30 8.14 -7.82 -12.60
N ILE A 31 6.97 -8.45 -12.78
CA ILE A 31 6.51 -9.55 -11.92
C ILE A 31 6.69 -10.84 -12.71
N ALA A 32 7.54 -11.72 -12.20
CA ALA A 32 7.75 -13.04 -12.77
C ALA A 32 6.53 -13.93 -12.55
N VAL A 33 6.18 -14.77 -13.50
CA VAL A 33 5.09 -15.74 -13.39
C VAL A 33 5.65 -17.11 -13.75
N THR A 34 5.53 -18.09 -12.86
CA THR A 34 6.11 -19.41 -13.08
C THR A 34 5.25 -20.51 -12.47
N ALA A 35 5.19 -21.68 -13.10
CA ALA A 35 4.60 -22.88 -12.50
C ALA A 35 5.61 -23.65 -11.63
N GLU A 36 6.90 -23.32 -11.73
CA GLU A 36 7.99 -24.04 -11.09
C GLU A 36 8.60 -23.19 -9.96
N PRO A 37 8.49 -23.62 -8.69
CA PRO A 37 8.99 -22.85 -7.54
C PRO A 37 10.50 -22.60 -7.54
N SER A 38 11.30 -23.48 -8.12
CA SER A 38 12.76 -23.34 -8.11
C SER A 38 13.25 -22.04 -8.79
N TYR A 39 12.49 -21.52 -9.75
CA TYR A 39 12.85 -20.29 -10.47
C TYR A 39 12.45 -19.00 -9.74
N GLN A 40 11.75 -19.08 -8.60
CA GLN A 40 11.28 -17.88 -7.89
C GLN A 40 12.45 -17.06 -7.36
N LEU A 41 13.41 -17.72 -6.71
CA LEU A 41 14.60 -17.06 -6.18
C LEU A 41 15.46 -16.50 -7.31
N GLU A 42 15.70 -17.30 -8.35
CA GLU A 42 16.50 -16.88 -9.50
C GLU A 42 15.87 -15.67 -10.21
N ALA A 43 14.54 -15.63 -10.38
CA ALA A 43 13.87 -14.49 -10.98
C ALA A 43 14.07 -13.20 -10.17
N LEU A 44 13.98 -13.27 -8.84
CA LEU A 44 14.21 -12.13 -7.94
C LEU A 44 15.67 -11.66 -8.02
N GLU A 45 16.64 -12.58 -8.00
CA GLU A 45 18.06 -12.27 -8.10
C GLU A 45 18.43 -11.60 -9.45
N ASN A 46 17.70 -11.93 -10.52
CA ASN A 46 17.90 -11.36 -11.85
C ASN A 46 17.07 -10.09 -12.12
N GLY A 47 16.44 -9.52 -11.09
CA GLY A 47 15.80 -8.20 -11.17
C GLY A 47 14.28 -8.21 -11.32
N ALA A 48 13.61 -9.34 -11.14
CA ALA A 48 12.17 -9.34 -10.91
C ALA A 48 11.84 -8.67 -9.57
N TRP A 49 10.78 -7.88 -9.55
CA TRP A 49 10.34 -7.15 -8.36
C TRP A 49 9.46 -7.98 -7.43
N ASP A 50 8.74 -8.94 -8.01
CA ASP A 50 7.94 -9.94 -7.32
C ASP A 50 7.72 -11.15 -8.24
N PHE A 51 7.11 -12.21 -7.73
CA PHE A 51 6.72 -13.36 -8.53
C PHE A 51 5.28 -13.85 -8.22
N ILE A 52 4.71 -14.60 -9.16
CA ILE A 52 3.42 -15.25 -9.07
C ILE A 52 3.59 -16.73 -9.43
N ALA A 53 3.30 -17.62 -8.49
CA ALA A 53 3.26 -19.05 -8.72
C ALA A 53 1.95 -19.47 -9.40
N LYS A 54 2.02 -20.23 -10.49
CA LYS A 54 0.86 -20.84 -11.16
C LYS A 54 0.55 -22.21 -10.54
N PRO A 55 -0.74 -22.62 -10.46
CA PRO A 55 -1.93 -21.83 -10.76
C PRO A 55 -2.21 -20.78 -9.67
N VAL A 56 -2.75 -19.62 -10.07
CA VAL A 56 -2.97 -18.47 -9.18
C VAL A 56 -4.42 -17.98 -9.24
N ALA A 57 -4.96 -17.54 -8.10
CA ALA A 57 -6.26 -16.87 -8.05
C ALA A 57 -6.16 -15.41 -8.50
N SER A 58 -7.18 -14.90 -9.19
CA SER A 58 -7.23 -13.51 -9.68
C SER A 58 -7.08 -12.46 -8.57
N SER A 59 -7.53 -12.76 -7.36
CA SER A 59 -7.34 -11.92 -6.16
C SER A 59 -5.87 -11.73 -5.80
N ILE A 60 -5.06 -12.79 -5.91
CA ILE A 60 -3.63 -12.77 -5.61
C ILE A 60 -2.88 -11.95 -6.66
N ILE A 61 -3.23 -12.11 -7.95
CA ILE A 61 -2.65 -11.29 -9.02
C ILE A 61 -2.92 -9.80 -8.75
N LYS A 62 -4.17 -9.44 -8.42
CA LYS A 62 -4.54 -8.05 -8.10
C LYS A 62 -3.74 -7.51 -6.92
N ALA A 63 -3.60 -8.28 -5.85
CA ALA A 63 -2.85 -7.87 -4.67
C ALA A 63 -1.38 -7.59 -5.00
N ARG A 64 -0.72 -8.50 -5.74
CA ARG A 64 0.70 -8.35 -6.10
C ARG A 64 0.95 -7.20 -7.07
N VAL A 65 0.09 -7.06 -8.07
CA VAL A 65 0.13 -5.91 -8.99
C VAL A 65 -0.02 -4.59 -8.21
N ASN A 66 -0.99 -4.51 -7.29
CA ASN A 66 -1.18 -3.31 -6.48
C ASN A 66 0.05 -3.01 -5.62
N ASN A 67 0.65 -4.01 -4.99
CA ASN A 67 1.87 -3.82 -4.18
C ASN A 67 3.03 -3.26 -5.02
N VAL A 68 3.25 -3.79 -6.21
CA VAL A 68 4.29 -3.31 -7.13
C VAL A 68 3.99 -1.89 -7.60
N LEU A 69 2.75 -1.58 -7.98
CA LEU A 69 2.35 -0.23 -8.40
C LEU A 69 2.48 0.78 -7.26
N SER A 70 2.07 0.43 -6.04
CA SER A 70 2.25 1.27 -4.86
C SER A 70 3.73 1.54 -4.62
N ARG A 71 4.59 0.53 -4.71
CA ARG A 71 6.04 0.69 -4.60
C ARG A 71 6.59 1.66 -5.65
N CYS A 72 6.18 1.53 -6.91
CA CYS A 72 6.59 2.47 -7.96
C CYS A 72 6.13 3.90 -7.67
N THR A 73 4.91 4.06 -7.16
CA THR A 73 4.38 5.38 -6.77
C THR A 73 5.20 5.98 -5.65
N PHE A 74 5.55 5.19 -4.62
CA PHE A 74 6.43 5.66 -3.54
C PHE A 74 7.84 5.99 -4.03
N GLU A 75 8.43 5.16 -4.89
CA GLU A 75 9.75 5.44 -5.48
C GLU A 75 9.71 6.71 -6.34
N ARG A 76 8.65 6.95 -7.12
CA ARG A 76 8.45 8.20 -7.86
C ARG A 76 8.24 9.39 -6.94
N ILE A 77 7.42 9.27 -5.90
CA ILE A 77 7.25 10.32 -4.89
C ILE A 77 8.58 10.61 -4.20
N ARG A 78 9.37 9.59 -3.88
CA ARG A 78 10.70 9.74 -3.29
C ARG A 78 11.66 10.44 -4.24
N ASP A 79 11.65 10.08 -5.52
CA ASP A 79 12.51 10.66 -6.53
C ASP A 79 12.07 12.11 -6.88
N ASP A 80 10.77 12.40 -6.88
CA ASP A 80 10.18 13.75 -6.95
C ASP A 80 10.51 14.56 -5.68
N MET A 81 10.53 13.90 -4.52
CA MET A 81 11.06 14.41 -3.24
C MET A 81 12.59 14.33 -3.18
N GLY A 82 13.28 14.04 -4.29
CA GLY A 82 14.74 14.05 -4.43
C GLY A 82 15.35 15.46 -4.40
N ALA A 83 14.55 16.50 -4.19
CA ALA A 83 15.06 17.73 -3.61
C ALA A 83 15.43 17.44 -2.15
N PRO A 84 16.59 17.88 -1.63
CA PRO A 84 16.85 17.80 -0.19
C PRO A 84 15.64 18.31 0.60
N LEU A 85 15.46 17.86 1.85
CA LEU A 85 14.53 18.47 2.80
C LEU A 85 14.95 19.93 3.01
N THR A 86 14.64 20.77 2.01
CA THR A 86 14.85 22.19 2.04
C THR A 86 13.79 22.75 2.97
N PRO A 87 14.07 23.91 3.59
CA PRO A 87 13.04 24.62 4.33
C PRO A 87 11.75 24.79 3.53
N ALA A 88 11.82 24.98 2.19
CA ALA A 88 10.65 25.10 1.33
C ALA A 88 9.84 23.80 1.19
N THR A 89 10.50 22.65 1.00
CA THR A 89 9.84 21.33 0.93
C THR A 89 9.21 20.96 2.27
N PHE A 90 9.93 21.21 3.37
CA PHE A 90 9.42 20.98 4.72
C PHE A 90 8.20 21.85 5.02
N GLN A 91 8.24 23.14 4.69
CA GLN A 91 7.08 24.03 4.81
C GLN A 91 5.90 23.56 3.96
N ARG A 92 6.14 23.11 2.72
CA ARG A 92 5.06 22.57 1.87
C ARG A 92 4.43 21.30 2.45
N LEU A 93 5.24 20.40 3.01
CA LEU A 93 4.74 19.19 3.68
C LEU A 93 3.94 19.53 4.95
N LEU A 94 4.40 20.52 5.74
CA LEU A 94 3.65 21.01 6.89
C LEU A 94 2.31 21.62 6.45
N SER A 95 2.30 22.51 5.45
CA SER A 95 1.05 23.10 4.94
C SER A 95 0.10 22.05 4.37
N MET A 96 0.62 21.02 3.68
CA MET A 96 -0.22 19.91 3.23
C MET A 96 -0.80 19.12 4.41
N THR A 97 0.01 18.84 5.44
CA THR A 97 -0.44 18.13 6.65
C THR A 97 -1.50 18.93 7.40
N GLU A 98 -1.36 20.25 7.49
CA GLU A 98 -2.34 21.15 8.09
C GLU A 98 -3.66 21.17 7.30
N LEU A 99 -3.58 21.25 5.97
CA LEU A 99 -4.75 21.18 5.10
C LEU A 99 -5.47 19.83 5.21
N TYR A 100 -4.72 18.73 5.21
CA TYR A 100 -5.30 17.39 5.41
C TYR A 100 -5.91 17.26 6.80
N SER A 101 -5.24 17.76 7.85
CA SER A 101 -5.77 17.76 9.21
C SER A 101 -7.09 18.52 9.29
N CYS A 102 -7.19 19.69 8.65
CA CYS A 102 -8.40 20.50 8.61
C CYS A 102 -9.55 19.80 7.87
N LEU A 103 -9.29 19.26 6.66
CA LEU A 103 -10.30 18.50 5.91
C LEU A 103 -10.80 17.28 6.67
N VAL A 104 -9.90 16.61 7.37
CA VAL A 104 -10.22 15.40 8.14
C VAL A 104 -10.97 15.75 9.43
N SER A 105 -10.62 16.85 10.12
CA SER A 105 -11.31 17.29 11.34
C SER A 105 -12.70 17.86 11.06
N GLU A 106 -12.86 18.62 9.97
CA GLU A 106 -14.14 19.23 9.56
C GLU A 106 -15.10 18.21 8.90
N SER A 107 -14.61 17.01 8.56
CA SER A 107 -15.45 15.97 7.98
C SER A 107 -16.47 15.45 8.99
N GLN A 108 -17.74 15.42 8.59
CA GLN A 108 -18.83 14.79 9.38
C GLN A 108 -18.77 13.25 9.37
N SER A 109 -17.93 12.66 8.51
CA SER A 109 -17.71 11.22 8.46
C SER A 109 -16.61 10.81 9.42
N ALA A 110 -16.79 9.67 10.10
CA ALA A 110 -15.74 9.08 10.91
C ALA A 110 -14.57 8.62 10.03
N ILE A 111 -13.39 9.22 10.21
CA ILE A 111 -12.14 8.89 9.54
C ILE A 111 -11.15 8.42 10.60
N TYR A 112 -10.58 7.24 10.41
CA TYR A 112 -9.60 6.68 11.33
C TYR A 112 -8.50 5.91 10.59
N VAL A 113 -7.35 5.77 11.23
CA VAL A 113 -6.26 4.91 10.80
C VAL A 113 -6.01 3.89 11.92
N SER A 114 -5.89 2.61 11.57
CA SER A 114 -5.57 1.55 12.52
C SER A 114 -4.30 0.82 12.14
N GLY A 115 -3.57 0.33 13.15
CA GLY A 115 -2.47 -0.60 12.93
C GLY A 115 -2.97 -1.89 12.25
N THR A 116 -2.15 -2.52 11.42
CA THR A 116 -2.52 -3.74 10.71
C THR A 116 -2.53 -4.98 11.61
N ASP A 117 -1.69 -4.96 12.63
CA ASP A 117 -1.39 -6.16 13.42
C ASP A 117 -2.25 -6.24 14.68
N THR A 118 -2.39 -5.12 15.40
CA THR A 118 -3.17 -5.03 16.65
C THR A 118 -4.54 -4.40 16.45
N TYR A 119 -4.81 -3.83 15.27
CA TYR A 119 -6.00 -3.02 14.98
C TYR A 119 -6.17 -1.82 15.91
N ASP A 120 -5.14 -1.37 16.62
CA ASP A 120 -5.24 -0.19 17.49
C ASP A 120 -5.43 1.09 16.66
N PHE A 121 -6.22 2.03 17.18
CA PHE A 121 -6.34 3.35 16.58
C PHE A 121 -5.01 4.11 16.62
N LEU A 122 -4.44 4.36 15.44
CA LEU A 122 -3.30 5.26 15.24
C LEU A 122 -3.76 6.72 15.07
N PHE A 123 -4.96 6.90 14.52
CA PHE A 123 -5.60 8.21 14.34
C PHE A 123 -7.12 8.04 14.29
N ILE A 124 -7.86 9.04 14.79
CA ILE A 124 -9.30 9.17 14.60
C ILE A 124 -9.69 10.66 14.63
N ASN A 125 -10.58 11.07 13.73
CA ASN A 125 -11.07 12.44 13.65
C ASN A 125 -12.21 12.73 14.65
N ASP A 126 -12.58 14.00 14.79
CA ASP A 126 -13.57 14.47 15.78
C ASP A 126 -14.97 13.89 15.55
N ALA A 127 -15.38 13.67 14.29
CA ALA A 127 -16.63 12.98 13.98
C ALA A 127 -16.61 11.53 14.48
N GLY A 128 -15.50 10.81 14.27
CA GLY A 128 -15.30 9.47 14.82
C GLY A 128 -15.30 9.43 16.35
N LEU A 129 -14.69 10.42 17.00
CA LEU A 129 -14.72 10.57 18.46
C LEU A 129 -16.13 10.87 18.99
N SER A 130 -16.88 11.71 18.28
CA SER A 130 -18.26 12.05 18.61
C SER A 130 -19.17 10.82 18.52
N TRP A 131 -19.00 9.99 17.49
CA TRP A 131 -19.72 8.71 17.35
C TRP A 131 -19.36 7.71 18.45
N LEU A 132 -18.11 7.74 18.93
CA LEU A 132 -17.63 6.96 20.05
C LEU A 132 -18.21 7.41 21.40
N GLY A 133 -18.89 8.56 21.46
CA GLY A 133 -19.57 9.06 22.65
C GLY A 133 -18.61 9.33 23.81
N LYS A 134 -17.38 9.77 23.54
CA LYS A 134 -16.41 10.13 24.58
C LYS A 134 -15.79 11.48 24.31
N ASP A 135 -15.85 12.33 25.34
CA ASP A 135 -15.06 13.56 25.45
C ASP A 135 -13.60 13.22 25.16
N GLY A 136 -13.08 13.85 24.12
CA GLY A 136 -11.83 13.47 23.47
C GLY A 136 -10.68 13.28 24.45
N LYS A 137 -9.92 12.19 24.26
CA LYS A 137 -8.44 12.11 24.32
C LYS A 137 -7.85 10.73 24.60
N ASN A 138 -8.62 9.65 24.76
CA ASN A 138 -8.02 8.32 24.96
C ASN A 138 -8.57 7.26 24.00
N TYR A 139 -7.93 7.14 22.84
CA TYR A 139 -8.03 6.00 21.92
C TYR A 139 -6.80 5.06 21.97
N SER A 140 -5.77 5.43 22.75
CA SER A 140 -4.58 4.60 22.99
C SER A 140 -4.99 3.23 23.56
N GLY A 141 -4.56 2.15 22.89
CA GLY A 141 -4.83 0.76 23.28
C GLY A 141 -6.26 0.26 22.97
N LYS A 142 -7.04 0.97 22.17
CA LYS A 142 -8.39 0.54 21.76
C LYS A 142 -8.38 -0.03 20.35
N ASN A 143 -8.95 -1.22 20.22
CA ASN A 143 -9.02 -1.99 18.99
C ASN A 143 -10.18 -1.52 18.08
N ALA A 144 -9.88 -1.19 16.82
CA ALA A 144 -10.81 -0.69 15.81
C ALA A 144 -11.91 -1.71 15.42
N MET A 145 -11.70 -3.02 15.62
CA MET A 145 -12.76 -4.02 15.42
C MET A 145 -13.86 -3.92 16.48
N SER A 146 -13.52 -3.56 17.72
CA SER A 146 -14.52 -3.31 18.77
C SER A 146 -15.43 -2.12 18.41
N PHE A 147 -14.89 -1.15 17.65
CA PHE A 147 -15.63 -0.02 17.13
C PHE A 147 -16.61 -0.42 16.02
N TYR A 148 -16.18 -1.22 15.04
CA TYR A 148 -17.06 -1.69 13.96
C TYR A 148 -18.31 -2.41 14.52
N LEU A 149 -18.12 -3.25 15.53
CA LEU A 149 -19.23 -3.95 16.20
C LEU A 149 -20.16 -2.99 16.96
N THR A 150 -19.60 -2.01 17.68
CA THR A 150 -20.39 -1.04 18.46
C THR A 150 -21.18 -0.08 17.57
N ALA A 151 -20.55 0.43 16.50
CA ALA A 151 -21.19 1.33 15.54
C ALA A 151 -22.30 0.61 14.77
N ARG A 152 -22.07 -0.65 14.36
CA ARG A 152 -23.09 -1.48 13.69
C ARG A 152 -24.28 -1.78 14.59
N LEU A 153 -24.05 -2.03 15.89
CA LEU A 153 -25.15 -2.21 16.84
C LEU A 153 -25.98 -0.94 16.98
N ARG A 154 -25.35 0.23 17.18
CA ARG A 154 -26.08 1.51 17.30
C ARG A 154 -26.88 1.89 16.04
N ALA A 155 -26.35 1.60 14.85
CA ALA A 155 -27.06 1.83 13.59
C ALA A 155 -28.32 0.94 13.45
N ASN A 156 -28.30 -0.27 14.03
CA ASN A 156 -29.45 -1.17 14.03
C ASN A 156 -30.50 -0.88 15.12
N PHE A 157 -30.22 0.02 16.06
CA PHE A 157 -31.16 0.42 17.14
C PHE A 157 -31.71 1.85 16.93
N ALA A 158 -31.44 2.47 15.78
CA ALA A 158 -31.93 3.80 15.42
C ALA A 158 -33.10 3.78 14.40
N GLU A 159 -33.72 2.60 14.19
CA GLU A 159 -35.00 2.44 13.49
C GLU A 159 -36.17 2.34 14.46
#